data_AF-A0A7G8WH70-F1
#
_entry.id   AF-A0A7G8WH70-F1
#
_cell.length_a   1.000
_cell.length_b   1.000
_cell.length_c   1.000
_cell.angle_alpha   90.00
_cell.angle_beta   90.00
_cell.angle_gamma   90.00
#
_symmetry.space_group_name_H-M   'P 1'
#
loop_
_entity.id
_entity.type
_entity.pdbx_description
1 polymer ?
#
loop_
_entity_poly.entity_id
_entity_poly.type
_entity_poly.pdbx_seq_one_letter_code
_entity_poly.pdbx_strand_id
1 'polypeptide(L)'
;MELLRHLLKLAGTEPDGGLAWQRLTGLQMFCADHLDIRQIRRLAQTVDHRRSSIIEGLVTGISSGRSEGDNRIVKHISRIAFGFAQPANQKRRIRFACTRTSRRAPTTLKPCKI
;
A
#
# COMPACT_ATOMS: atom_id res chain seq x y z
N MET A 1 -15.42 -2.11 7.71
CA MET A 1 -14.29 -1.17 7.44
C MET A 1 -13.39 -0.93 8.65
N GLU A 2 -13.92 -0.85 9.88
CA GLU A 2 -13.07 -0.67 11.08
C GLU A 2 -12.12 -1.85 11.38
N LEU A 3 -12.53 -3.09 11.12
CA LEU A 3 -11.67 -4.27 11.36
C LEU A 3 -10.41 -4.28 10.49
N LEU A 4 -10.53 -3.84 9.22
CA LEU A 4 -9.37 -3.67 8.34
C LEU A 4 -8.44 -2.58 8.86
N ARG A 5 -9.00 -1.46 9.35
CA ARG A 5 -8.20 -0.39 9.99
C ARG A 5 -7.48 -0.92 11.24
N HIS A 6 -8.14 -1.72 12.07
CA HIS A 6 -7.54 -2.32 13.26
C HIS A 6 -6.41 -3.30 12.92
N LEU A 7 -6.54 -4.07 11.84
CA LEU A 7 -5.47 -4.94 11.34
C LEU A 7 -4.29 -4.11 10.82
N LEU A 8 -4.56 -3.11 9.98
CA LEU A 8 -3.51 -2.29 9.37
C LEU A 8 -2.77 -1.41 10.40
N LYS A 9 -3.42 -1.03 11.51
CA LYS A 9 -2.78 -0.32 12.63
C LYS A 9 -1.69 -1.13 13.32
N LEU A 10 -1.63 -2.46 13.13
CA LEU A 10 -0.54 -3.28 13.64
C LEU A 10 0.76 -3.14 12.82
N ALA A 11 0.70 -2.57 11.61
CA ALA A 11 1.88 -2.38 10.79
C ALA A 11 2.87 -1.42 11.47
N GLY A 12 4.13 -1.85 11.63
CA GLY A 12 5.17 -1.04 12.24
C GLY A 12 5.10 -0.92 13.76
N THR A 13 4.24 -1.71 14.43
CA THR A 13 4.20 -1.81 15.91
C THR A 13 4.87 -3.08 16.42
N GLU A 14 5.64 -3.78 15.59
CA GLU A 14 6.26 -5.09 15.89
C GLU A 14 5.30 -6.07 16.59
N PRO A 15 4.12 -6.33 16.01
CA PRO A 15 3.13 -7.21 16.63
C PRO A 15 3.64 -8.64 16.70
N ASP A 16 3.29 -9.35 17.76
CA ASP A 16 3.42 -10.81 17.78
C ASP A 16 2.62 -11.43 16.61
N GLY A 17 3.18 -12.48 15.99
CA GLY A 17 2.55 -13.18 14.89
C GLY A 17 1.16 -13.70 15.26
N GLY A 18 0.99 -14.20 16.49
CA GLY A 18 -0.30 -14.68 17.00
C GLY A 18 -1.38 -13.60 16.99
N LEU A 19 -1.05 -12.38 17.42
CA LEU A 19 -1.96 -11.24 17.40
C LEU A 19 -2.36 -10.85 15.97
N ALA A 20 -1.40 -10.84 15.03
CA ALA A 20 -1.68 -10.56 13.62
C ALA A 20 -2.62 -11.60 13.00
N TRP A 21 -2.39 -12.89 13.28
CA TRP A 21 -3.28 -13.98 12.86
C TRP A 21 -4.69 -13.83 13.45
N GLN A 22 -4.80 -13.53 14.74
CA GLN A 22 -6.10 -13.37 15.41
C GLN A 22 -6.92 -12.23 14.78
N ARG A 23 -6.30 -11.06 14.54
CA ARG A 23 -6.99 -9.92 13.93
C ARG A 23 -7.41 -10.19 12.48
N LEU A 24 -6.57 -10.90 11.73
CA LEU A 24 -6.89 -11.29 10.36
C LEU A 24 -8.05 -12.29 10.30
N THR A 25 -8.07 -13.27 11.22
CA THR A 25 -9.17 -14.22 11.33
C THR A 25 -10.48 -13.51 11.70
N GLY A 26 -10.45 -12.56 12.64
CA GLY A 26 -11.63 -11.76 12.97
C GLY A 26 -12.17 -10.93 11.79
N LEU A 27 -11.28 -10.39 10.95
CA LEU A 27 -11.66 -9.73 9.70
C LEU A 27 -12.32 -10.72 8.72
N GLN A 28 -11.78 -11.94 8.58
CA GLN A 28 -12.33 -12.95 7.69
C GLN A 28 -13.71 -13.45 8.14
N MET A 29 -13.92 -13.65 9.45
CA MET A 29 -15.23 -13.98 10.01
C MET A 29 -16.27 -12.91 9.66
N PHE A 30 -15.94 -11.63 9.87
CA PHE A 30 -16.82 -10.53 9.48
C PHE A 30 -17.14 -10.56 7.96
N CYS A 31 -16.16 -10.88 7.12
CA CYS A 31 -16.40 -11.01 5.69
C CYS A 31 -17.34 -12.19 5.35
N ALA A 32 -17.25 -13.29 6.12
CA ALA A 32 -18.10 -14.46 5.94
C ALA A 32 -19.57 -14.17 6.29
N ASP A 33 -19.82 -13.32 7.29
CA ASP A 33 -21.17 -12.89 7.68
C ASP A 33 -21.86 -11.99 6.65
N HIS A 34 -21.11 -11.44 5.69
CA HIS A 34 -21.57 -10.45 4.72
C HIS A 34 -21.23 -10.83 3.26
N LEU A 35 -21.28 -12.13 2.94
CA LEU A 35 -20.97 -12.65 1.59
C LEU A 35 -22.00 -12.26 0.51
N ASP A 36 -23.20 -11.86 0.93
CA ASP A 36 -24.25 -11.29 0.08
C ASP A 36 -23.79 -10.00 -0.60
N ILE A 37 -22.91 -9.23 0.05
CA ILE A 37 -22.31 -8.02 -0.51
C ILE A 37 -21.12 -8.41 -1.39
N ARG A 38 -21.27 -8.26 -2.71
CA ARG A 38 -20.24 -8.61 -3.71
C ARG A 38 -18.86 -8.02 -3.39
N GLN A 39 -18.82 -6.77 -2.95
CA GLN A 39 -17.58 -6.06 -2.61
C GLN A 39 -16.85 -6.73 -1.44
N ILE A 40 -17.59 -7.18 -0.43
CA ILE A 40 -17.02 -7.86 0.75
C ILE A 40 -16.55 -9.25 0.36
N ARG A 41 -17.34 -10.01 -0.41
CA ARG A 41 -16.92 -11.31 -0.95
C ARG A 41 -15.61 -11.21 -1.74
N ARG A 42 -15.47 -10.20 -2.61
CA ARG A 42 -14.22 -9.98 -3.38
C ARG A 42 -13.06 -9.59 -2.48
N LEU A 43 -13.31 -8.78 -1.44
CA LEU A 43 -12.31 -8.43 -0.44
C LEU A 43 -11.83 -9.69 0.30
N ALA A 44 -12.75 -10.52 0.78
CA ALA A 44 -12.46 -11.76 1.50
C ALA A 44 -11.54 -12.68 0.68
N GLN A 45 -11.89 -12.91 -0.59
CA GLN A 45 -11.08 -13.69 -1.54
C GLN A 45 -9.67 -13.10 -1.71
N THR A 46 -9.56 -11.79 -1.82
CA THR A 46 -8.26 -11.12 -2.00
C THR A 46 -7.40 -11.25 -0.75
N VAL A 47 -8.00 -11.05 0.43
CA VAL A 47 -7.30 -11.14 1.72
C VAL A 47 -6.88 -12.59 2.00
N ASP A 48 -7.72 -13.56 1.67
CA ASP A 48 -7.42 -14.99 1.82
C ASP A 48 -6.23 -15.40 0.93
N HIS A 49 -6.28 -15.03 -0.36
CA HIS A 49 -5.18 -15.30 -1.29
C HIS A 49 -3.85 -14.65 -0.87
N ARG A 50 -3.89 -13.51 -0.17
CA ARG A 50 -2.69 -12.77 0.26
C ARG A 50 -2.35 -12.93 1.74
N ARG A 51 -3.00 -13.86 2.43
CA ARG A 51 -2.91 -14.03 3.89
C ARG A 51 -1.48 -14.04 4.41
N SER A 52 -0.61 -14.87 3.83
CA SER A 52 0.79 -14.99 4.24
C SER A 52 1.55 -13.67 4.09
N SER A 53 1.43 -13.01 2.94
CA SER A 53 2.12 -11.74 2.67
C SER A 53 1.63 -10.59 3.56
N ILE A 54 0.34 -10.59 3.94
CA ILE A 54 -0.20 -9.61 4.88
C ILE A 54 0.46 -9.77 6.24
N ILE A 55 0.55 -11.00 6.75
CA ILE A 55 1.13 -11.29 8.07
C ILE A 55 2.62 -11.00 8.07
N GLU A 56 3.33 -11.44 7.02
CA GLU A 56 4.75 -11.14 6.85
C GLU A 56 4.99 -9.62 6.82
N GLY A 57 4.19 -8.86 6.07
CA GLY A 57 4.29 -7.40 6.03
C GLY A 57 3.98 -6.72 7.37
N LEU A 58 3.07 -7.28 8.16
CA LEU A 58 2.75 -6.77 9.51
C LEU A 58 3.89 -7.02 10.51
N VAL A 59 4.47 -8.23 10.49
CA VAL A 59 5.55 -8.64 11.40
C VAL A 59 6.88 -7.97 11.02
N THR A 60 7.22 -7.95 9.73
CA THR A 60 8.50 -7.39 9.24
C THR A 60 8.46 -5.88 9.03
N GLY A 61 7.27 -5.27 8.96
CA GLY A 61 7.08 -3.87 8.58
C GLY A 61 7.35 -3.58 7.10
N ILE A 62 7.64 -4.59 6.28
CA ILE A 62 7.89 -4.43 4.85
C ILE A 62 6.57 -4.09 4.15
N SER A 63 6.55 -2.98 3.40
CA SER A 63 5.37 -2.56 2.63
C SER A 63 5.71 -2.31 1.15
N SER A 64 4.74 -2.58 0.28
CA SER A 64 4.83 -2.26 -1.16
C SER A 64 4.75 -0.75 -1.43
N GLY A 65 4.52 0.09 -0.42
CA GLY A 65 4.24 1.51 -0.58
C GLY A 65 5.33 2.28 -1.33
N ARG A 66 6.61 1.92 -1.13
CA ARG A 66 7.72 2.51 -1.89
C ARG A 66 7.63 2.16 -3.38
N SER A 67 7.50 0.87 -3.70
CA SER A 67 7.40 0.39 -5.08
C SER A 67 6.14 0.89 -5.78
N GLU A 68 5.02 1.03 -5.06
CA GLU A 68 3.81 1.65 -5.58
C GLU A 68 3.97 3.15 -5.86
N GLY A 69 4.73 3.85 -5.02
CA GLY A 69 5.14 5.23 -5.24
C GLY A 69 5.92 5.37 -6.55
N ASP A 70 6.91 4.51 -6.76
CA ASP A 70 7.69 4.48 -8.00
C ASP A 70 6.78 4.18 -9.22
N ASN A 71 5.89 3.19 -9.10
CA ASN A 71 4.91 2.88 -10.14
C ASN A 71 3.99 4.06 -10.47
N ARG A 72 3.62 4.87 -9.47
CA ARG A 72 2.80 6.07 -9.69
C ARG A 72 3.58 7.14 -10.45
N ILE A 73 4.85 7.37 -10.11
CA ILE A 73 5.75 8.29 -10.84
C ILE A 73 5.89 7.84 -12.29
N VAL A 74 6.20 6.57 -12.52
CA VAL A 74 6.34 5.99 -13.88
C VAL A 74 5.07 6.19 -14.69
N LYS A 75 3.91 5.83 -14.13
CA LYS A 75 2.61 5.99 -14.81
C LYS A 75 2.32 7.46 -15.11
N HIS A 76 2.63 8.37 -14.19
CA HIS A 76 2.44 9.80 -14.40
C HIS A 76 3.31 10.32 -15.56
N ILE A 77 4.58 9.94 -15.60
CA ILE A 77 5.53 10.31 -16.66
C ILE A 77 5.05 9.83 -18.04
N SER A 78 4.57 8.59 -18.12
CA SER A 78 4.01 8.06 -19.37
C SER A 78 2.77 8.82 -19.84
N ARG A 79 1.89 9.23 -18.90
CA ARG A 79 0.67 9.99 -19.22
C ARG A 79 0.98 11.40 -19.72
N ILE A 80 1.87 12.15 -19.05
CA ILE A 80 2.25 13.52 -19.46
C ILE A 80 3.02 13.52 -20.79
N ALA A 81 3.67 12.41 -21.13
CA ALA A 81 4.38 12.26 -22.39
C ALA A 81 3.47 11.82 -23.56
N PHE A 82 2.19 11.53 -23.32
CA PHE A 82 1.27 10.92 -24.28
C PHE A 82 1.78 9.61 -24.89
N GLY A 83 2.52 8.83 -24.09
CA GLY A 83 3.25 7.67 -24.55
C GLY A 83 4.61 8.06 -25.18
N PHE A 84 5.64 7.28 -24.88
CA PHE A 84 6.96 7.48 -25.49
C PHE A 84 7.05 6.70 -26.78
N ALA A 85 7.41 7.36 -27.88
CA ALA A 85 7.69 6.70 -29.15
C ALA A 85 8.93 5.77 -29.08
N GLN A 86 9.87 6.06 -28.18
CA GLN A 86 11.13 5.32 -28.04
C GLN A 86 11.35 4.85 -26.58
N PRO A 87 11.47 3.54 -26.31
CA PRO A 87 11.68 3.02 -24.96
C PRO A 87 12.94 3.56 -24.27
N ALA A 88 13.99 3.92 -25.02
CA ALA A 88 15.17 4.54 -24.46
C ALA A 88 14.86 5.90 -23.80
N ASN A 89 13.97 6.70 -24.41
CA ASN A 89 13.55 8.00 -23.87
C ASN A 89 12.69 7.82 -22.61
N GLN A 90 11.83 6.79 -22.61
CA GLN A 90 11.05 6.41 -21.43
C GLN A 90 11.97 6.02 -20.26
N LYS A 91 12.95 5.12 -20.49
CA LYS A 91 13.91 4.69 -19.45
C LYS A 91 14.69 5.87 -18.88
N ARG A 92 15.16 6.79 -19.73
CA ARG A 92 15.87 8.00 -19.30
C ARG A 92 15.01 8.90 -18.41
N ARG A 93 13.76 9.18 -18.80
CA ARG A 93 12.85 10.02 -18.00
C ARG A 93 12.46 9.35 -16.68
N ILE A 94 12.17 8.05 -16.70
CA ILE A 94 11.87 7.28 -15.47
C ILE A 94 13.07 7.33 -14.53
N ARG A 95 14.28 7.03 -15.03
CA ARG A 95 15.51 7.09 -14.23
C ARG A 95 15.67 8.48 -13.63
N PHE A 96 15.62 9.52 -14.46
CA PHE A 96 15.75 10.91 -13.99
C PHE A 96 14.78 11.25 -12.87
N ALA A 97 13.52 10.80 -12.95
CA ALA A 97 12.52 11.10 -11.94
C ALA A 97 12.67 10.27 -10.65
N CYS A 98 12.93 8.96 -10.78
CA CYS A 98 13.04 8.06 -9.62
C CYS A 98 14.39 8.20 -8.89
N THR A 99 15.46 8.64 -9.57
CA THR A 99 16.78 8.84 -8.96
C THR A 99 17.07 10.31 -8.61
N ARG A 100 16.12 11.23 -8.77
CA ARG A 100 16.34 12.63 -8.39
C ARG A 100 16.37 12.75 -6.86
N THR A 101 17.56 12.99 -6.32
CA THR A 101 17.81 13.13 -4.86
C THR A 101 17.14 14.35 -4.21
N SER A 102 16.53 15.26 -4.97
CA SER A 102 15.85 16.45 -4.40
C SER A 102 14.39 16.20 -4.05
N ARG A 103 14.14 15.42 -2.99
CA ARG A 103 13.01 15.78 -2.11
C ARG A 103 13.49 16.94 -1.25
N ARG A 104 13.03 18.16 -1.52
CA ARG A 104 12.99 19.18 -0.46
C ARG A 104 12.28 18.51 0.71
N ALA A 105 12.89 18.57 1.90
CA ALA A 105 12.20 18.15 3.11
C ALA A 105 10.81 18.82 3.12
N PRO A 106 9.72 18.09 3.45
CA PRO A 106 8.43 18.71 3.59
C PRO A 106 8.59 19.89 4.56
N THR A 107 8.08 21.06 4.18
CA THR A 107 8.00 22.19 5.09
C THR A 107 7.22 21.71 6.30
N THR A 108 7.90 21.62 7.45
CA THR A 108 7.24 21.52 8.75
C THR A 108 6.41 22.79 8.91
N LEU A 109 5.14 22.72 8.54
CA LEU A 109 4.18 23.77 8.84
C LEU A 109 4.14 23.86 10.37
N LYS A 110 4.63 24.97 10.92
CA LYS A 110 4.37 25.31 12.32
C LYS A 110 2.84 25.39 12.49
N PRO A 111 2.24 24.72 13.49
CA PRO A 111 0.81 24.82 13.71
C PRO A 111 0.45 26.29 13.97
N CYS A 112 -0.54 26.80 13.23
CA CYS A 112 -1.14 28.09 13.53
C CYS A 112 -1.88 27.95 14.87
N LYS A 113 -1.50 28.74 15.86
CA LYS A 113 -2.23 28.81 17.14
C LYS A 113 -3.57 29.51 16.87
N ILE A 114 -4.67 28.81 17.14
CA ILE A 114 -6.02 29.38 17.21
C ILE A 114 -6.16 30.06 18.58
#